data_AF-A0A2D6AI78-F1
#
_entry.id   AF-A0A2D6AI78-F1
#
_cell.length_a   1.000
_cell.length_b   1.000
_cell.length_c   1.000
_cell.angle_alpha   90.00
_cell.angle_beta   90.00
_cell.angle_gamma   90.00
#
_symmetry.space_group_name_H-M   'P 1'
#
loop_
_entity.id
_entity.type
_entity.pdbx_description
1 polymer ?
#
loop_
_entity_poly.entity_id
_entity_poly.type
_entity_poly.pdbx_seq_one_letter_code
_entity_poly.pdbx_strand_id
1 'polypeptide(L)'
;MACTITSITAPTSSSVFDPGEQITVTWVRNNMMQCLLYDVLTIKLYEDGVFHSTLFSGSPPCNVNNLSKTVTLPSSNLDYGDVYKIRIEYDYVP
;
A
#
# COMPACT_ATOMS: atom_id res chain seq x y z
N MET A 1 -19.18 -12.12 -0.68
CA MET A 1 -18.30 -11.38 0.25
C MET A 1 -17.19 -10.77 -0.60
N ALA A 2 -16.90 -9.48 -0.45
CA ALA A 2 -15.87 -8.80 -1.25
C ALA A 2 -14.46 -9.06 -0.67
N CYS A 3 -13.41 -8.91 -1.49
CA CYS A 3 -12.05 -8.88 -0.98
C CYS A 3 -11.84 -7.60 -0.15
N THR A 4 -11.31 -7.74 1.06
CA THR A 4 -11.10 -6.63 1.99
C THR A 4 -9.75 -6.72 2.66
N ILE A 5 -9.07 -5.58 2.76
CA ILE A 5 -7.92 -5.42 3.66
C ILE A 5 -8.48 -5.31 5.08
N THR A 6 -8.03 -6.19 5.97
CA THR A 6 -8.49 -6.25 7.37
C THR A 6 -7.60 -5.45 8.30
N SER A 7 -6.31 -5.33 7.98
CA SER A 7 -5.39 -4.46 8.70
C SER A 7 -4.17 -4.09 7.85
N ILE A 8 -3.58 -2.93 8.14
CA ILE A 8 -2.25 -2.55 7.69
C ILE A 8 -1.33 -2.66 8.91
N THR A 9 -0.24 -3.41 8.79
CA THR A 9 0.68 -3.71 9.90
C THR A 9 1.98 -2.92 9.80
N ALA A 10 2.35 -2.47 8.60
CA ALA A 10 3.41 -1.49 8.38
C ALA A 10 3.14 -0.71 7.08
N PRO A 11 3.53 0.57 6.99
CA PRO A 11 4.09 1.36 8.08
C PRO A 11 3.05 1.70 9.16
N THR A 12 3.53 2.09 10.35
CA THR A 12 2.69 2.52 11.47
C THR A 12 2.66 4.04 11.58
N SER A 13 1.78 4.58 12.41
CA SER A 13 1.69 6.04 12.66
C SER A 13 2.94 6.66 13.27
N SER A 14 3.87 5.85 13.78
CA SER A 14 5.15 6.30 14.36
C SER A 14 6.33 6.10 13.42
N SER A 15 6.11 5.62 12.20
CA SER A 15 7.19 5.41 11.24
C SER A 15 7.64 6.74 10.64
N VAL A 16 8.95 6.90 10.48
CA VAL A 16 9.59 8.07 9.87
C VAL A 16 10.39 7.57 8.68
N PHE A 17 10.38 8.32 7.58
CA PHE A 17 11.04 7.95 6.34
C PHE A 17 11.72 9.14 5.70
N ASP A 18 12.78 8.87 4.95
CA ASP A 18 13.47 9.87 4.14
C ASP A 18 13.01 9.82 2.67
N PRO A 19 13.09 10.94 1.94
CA PRO A 19 12.84 10.95 0.51
C PRO A 19 13.75 9.97 -0.24
N GLY A 20 13.16 9.19 -1.16
CA GLY A 20 13.86 8.17 -1.92
C GLY A 20 14.13 6.87 -1.16
N GLU A 21 13.76 6.78 0.12
CA GLU A 21 13.91 5.56 0.92
C GLU A 21 13.03 4.43 0.38
N GLN A 22 13.54 3.20 0.47
CA GLN A 22 12.75 2.00 0.25
C GLN A 22 12.09 1.55 1.55
N ILE A 23 10.77 1.44 1.53
CA ILE A 23 9.98 1.04 2.69
C ILE A 23 9.24 -0.25 2.38
N THR A 24 9.02 -1.07 3.40
CA THR A 24 8.22 -2.28 3.27
C THR A 24 6.81 -2.04 3.82
N VAL A 25 5.82 -2.12 2.95
CA VAL A 25 4.41 -2.04 3.29
C VAL A 25 3.91 -3.45 3.56
N THR A 26 3.25 -3.68 4.70
CA THR A 26 2.68 -4.97 5.07
C THR A 26 1.22 -4.84 5.48
N TRP A 27 0.39 -5.77 5.02
CA TRP A 27 -1.04 -5.75 5.29
C TRP A 27 -1.62 -7.16 5.34
N VAL A 28 -2.82 -7.25 5.91
CA VAL A 28 -3.60 -8.47 6.01
C VAL A 28 -4.89 -8.29 5.22
N ARG A 29 -5.31 -9.33 4.52
CA ARG A 29 -6.61 -9.39 3.84
C ARG A 29 -7.48 -10.52 4.40
N ASN A 30 -8.76 -10.48 4.06
CA ASN A 30 -9.66 -11.61 4.29
C ASN A 30 -9.29 -12.82 3.41
N ASN A 31 -10.09 -13.88 3.51
CA ASN A 31 -9.84 -15.18 2.89
C ASN A 31 -9.41 -15.09 1.41
N MET A 32 -8.30 -15.75 1.06
CA MET A 32 -7.73 -15.84 -0.28
C MET A 32 -8.77 -16.15 -1.38
N MET A 33 -9.69 -17.10 -1.14
CA MET A 33 -10.68 -17.50 -2.14
C MET A 33 -11.63 -16.36 -2.53
N GLN A 34 -11.82 -15.37 -1.65
CA GLN A 34 -12.69 -14.22 -1.91
C GLN A 34 -11.98 -13.12 -2.71
N CYS A 35 -10.65 -13.20 -2.82
CA CYS A 35 -9.81 -12.22 -3.49
C CYS A 35 -9.32 -12.68 -4.88
N LEU A 36 -9.78 -13.83 -5.37
CA LEU A 36 -9.34 -14.38 -6.66
C LEU A 36 -9.74 -13.53 -7.88
N LEU A 37 -10.75 -12.67 -7.75
CA LEU A 37 -11.20 -11.75 -8.80
C LEU A 37 -10.56 -10.34 -8.68
N TYR A 38 -9.54 -10.20 -7.82
CA TYR A 38 -8.88 -8.92 -7.54
C TYR A 38 -7.38 -9.07 -7.76
N ASP A 39 -6.91 -8.63 -8.92
CA ASP A 39 -5.56 -8.93 -9.40
C ASP A 39 -4.67 -7.71 -9.57
N VAL A 40 -5.20 -6.49 -9.58
CA VAL A 40 -4.37 -5.28 -9.63
C VAL A 40 -4.35 -4.63 -8.27
N LEU A 41 -3.15 -4.51 -7.70
CA LEU A 41 -2.87 -3.82 -6.46
C LEU A 41 -2.22 -2.48 -6.79
N THR A 42 -2.71 -1.41 -6.17
CA THR A 42 -2.00 -0.13 -6.13
C THR A 42 -1.63 0.25 -4.70
N ILE A 43 -0.43 0.78 -4.53
CA ILE A 43 0.03 1.42 -3.30
C ILE A 43 0.26 2.89 -3.63
N LYS A 44 -0.49 3.76 -2.97
CA LYS A 44 -0.52 5.20 -3.23
C LYS A 44 -0.10 5.97 -1.99
N LEU A 45 0.60 7.07 -2.22
CA LEU A 45 0.97 8.06 -1.22
C LEU A 45 -0.01 9.23 -1.29
N TYR A 46 -0.45 9.68 -0.13
CA TYR A 46 -1.31 10.84 0.05
C TYR A 46 -0.68 11.80 1.04
N GLU A 47 -0.87 13.08 0.81
CA GLU A 47 -0.45 14.19 1.66
C GLU A 47 -1.72 14.95 2.06
N ASP A 48 -2.00 15.04 3.37
CA ASP A 48 -3.21 15.70 3.88
C ASP A 48 -4.53 15.25 3.21
N GLY A 49 -4.58 13.99 2.74
CA GLY A 49 -5.73 13.40 2.05
C GLY A 49 -5.81 13.67 0.56
N VAL A 50 -4.87 14.43 -0.01
CA VAL A 50 -4.71 14.65 -1.45
C VAL A 50 -3.76 13.59 -2.02
N PHE A 51 -4.09 13.06 -3.19
CA PHE A 51 -3.22 12.11 -3.89
C PHE A 51 -1.89 12.77 -4.23
N HIS A 52 -0.79 12.14 -3.83
CA HIS A 52 0.55 12.62 -4.13
C HIS A 52 1.18 11.79 -5.26
N SER A 53 1.32 10.47 -5.06
CA SER A 53 1.98 9.60 -6.03
C SER A 53 1.53 8.14 -5.96
N THR A 54 1.69 7.40 -7.06
CA THR A 54 1.58 5.94 -7.07
C THR A 54 2.97 5.34 -6.85
N LEU A 55 3.14 4.61 -5.75
CA LEU A 55 4.41 3.97 -5.38
C LEU A 55 4.57 2.57 -5.99
N PHE A 56 3.44 1.91 -6.24
CA PHE A 56 3.41 0.60 -6.88
C PHE A 56 2.08 0.39 -7.61
N SER A 57 2.15 -0.28 -8.76
CA SER A 57 1.00 -0.83 -9.48
C SER A 57 1.41 -2.17 -10.08
N GLY A 58 0.63 -3.21 -9.82
CA GLY A 58 0.89 -4.54 -10.37
C GLY A 58 0.15 -5.62 -9.61
N SER A 59 0.47 -6.89 -9.91
CA SER A 59 -0.23 -7.99 -9.27
C SER A 59 0.22 -8.19 -7.81
N PRO A 60 -0.71 -8.42 -6.87
CA PRO A 60 -0.38 -8.70 -5.50
C PRO A 60 0.36 -10.05 -5.39
N PRO A 61 1.12 -10.28 -4.31
CA PRO A 61 1.59 -11.61 -3.99
C PRO A 61 0.38 -12.54 -3.84
N CYS A 62 0.21 -13.48 -4.77
CA CYS A 62 -0.81 -14.50 -4.63
C CYS A 62 -0.39 -15.42 -3.47
N ASN A 63 -1.36 -15.93 -2.70
CA ASN A 63 -1.20 -17.13 -1.85
C ASN A 63 -0.84 -16.95 -0.35
N VAL A 64 -0.93 -15.76 0.23
CA VAL A 64 -0.78 -15.58 1.70
C VAL A 64 -1.80 -14.58 2.27
N ASN A 65 -2.14 -14.76 3.54
CA ASN A 65 -2.99 -13.82 4.29
C ASN A 65 -2.21 -12.59 4.75
N ASN A 66 -0.90 -12.75 5.01
CA ASN A 66 0.01 -11.67 5.37
C ASN A 66 0.83 -11.31 4.14
N LEU A 67 0.61 -10.11 3.63
CA LEU A 67 1.19 -9.63 2.38
C LEU A 67 2.22 -8.57 2.68
N SER A 68 3.23 -8.49 1.81
CA SER A 68 4.25 -7.45 1.87
C SER A 68 4.62 -6.96 0.48
N LYS A 69 5.02 -5.69 0.40
CA LYS A 69 5.61 -5.10 -0.79
C LYS A 69 6.60 -4.02 -0.40
N THR A 70 7.81 -4.12 -0.93
CA THR A 70 8.79 -3.03 -0.86
C THR A 70 8.49 -2.03 -1.98
N VAL A 71 8.42 -0.75 -1.61
CA VAL A 71 8.19 0.38 -2.51
C VAL A 71 9.21 1.47 -2.25
N THR A 72 9.51 2.28 -3.26
CA THR A 72 10.42 3.42 -3.13
C THR A 72 9.59 4.69 -2.99
N LEU A 73 9.86 5.48 -1.96
CA LEU A 73 9.25 6.80 -1.79
C LEU A 73 9.76 7.78 -2.86
N PRO A 74 8.98 8.82 -3.21
CA PRO A 74 9.46 9.90 -4.05
C PRO A 74 10.77 10.49 -3.51
N SER A 75 11.73 10.75 -4.40
CA SER A 75 13.01 11.37 -4.03
C SER A 75 12.95 12.90 -3.94
N SER A 76 11.80 13.48 -4.22
CA SER A 76 11.55 14.94 -4.22
C SER A 76 10.08 15.22 -3.93
N ASN A 77 9.77 16.49 -3.59
CA ASN A 77 8.43 16.95 -3.23
C ASN A 77 7.85 16.20 -2.01
N LEU A 78 8.73 15.85 -1.07
CA LEU A 78 8.32 15.45 0.27
C LEU A 78 8.91 16.47 1.23
N ASP A 79 8.05 17.17 1.95
CA ASP A 79 8.45 18.22 2.87
C ASP A 79 8.71 17.63 4.26
N TYR A 80 9.78 18.11 4.89
CA TYR A 80 10.19 17.61 6.20
C TYR A 80 9.18 18.06 7.28
N GLY A 81 8.68 17.10 8.05
CA GLY A 81 7.72 17.33 9.12
C GLY A 81 6.26 17.08 8.74
N ASP A 82 5.99 16.85 7.45
CA ASP A 82 4.64 16.60 6.96
C ASP A 82 4.20 15.15 7.15
N VAL A 83 2.88 14.95 7.17
CA VAL A 83 2.27 13.64 7.41
C VAL A 83 1.78 13.04 6.10
N TYR A 84 2.46 12.00 5.66
CA TYR A 84 2.05 11.21 4.51
C TYR A 84 1.29 9.95 4.94
N LYS A 85 0.29 9.56 4.14
CA LYS A 85 -0.51 8.36 4.33
C LYS A 85 -0.32 7.40 3.17
N ILE A 86 -0.10 6.13 3.48
CA ILE A 86 -0.11 5.06 2.49
C ILE A 86 -1.51 4.47 2.41
N ARG A 87 -2.00 4.34 1.17
CA ARG A 87 -3.25 3.65 0.87
C ARG A 87 -2.98 2.47 -0.04
N ILE A 88 -3.61 1.36 0.29
CA ILE A 88 -3.55 0.11 -0.47
C ILE A 88 -4.92 -0.11 -1.10
N GLU A 89 -4.97 -0.33 -2.40
CA GLU A 89 -6.21 -0.51 -3.16
C GLU A 89 -6.10 -1.76 -4.02
N TYR A 90 -7.18 -2.56 -4.04
CA TYR A 90 -7.34 -3.70 -4.94
C TYR A 90 -8.39 -3.37 -5.98
N ASP A 91 -8.04 -3.55 -7.25
CA ASP A 91 -8.97 -3.41 -8.36
C ASP A 91 -9.54 -4.78 -8.76
N TYR A 92 -10.84 -4.77 -9.05
CA TYR A 92 -11.54 -5.93 -9.58
C TYR A 92 -11.10 -6.16 -11.03
N VAL A 93 -10.64 -7.37 -11.34
CA VAL A 93 -10.30 -7.78 -12.69
C VAL A 93 -11.37 -8.78 -13.15
N PRO A 94 -12.22 -8.42 -14.14
CA PRO A 94 -13.29 -9.28 -14.65
C PRO A 94 -12.78 -10.51 -15.40
#